data_AF-A0A9E2B154-F1
#
_entry.id   AF-A0A9E2B154-F1
#
_cell.length_a   1.000
_cell.length_b   1.000
_cell.length_c   1.000
_cell.angle_alpha   90.00
_cell.angle_beta   90.00
_cell.angle_gamma   90.00
#
_symmetry.space_group_name_H-M   'P 1'
#
loop_
_entity.id
_entity.type
_entity.pdbx_description
1 polymer ?
#
loop_
_entity_poly.entity_id
_entity_poly.type
_entity_poly.pdbx_seq_one_letter_code
_entity_poly.pdbx_strand_id
1 'polypeptide(L)'
;MSLLIGCNSDFKSSDKSYQYIPKGFNTIIKINSLNEFISQARNNEVFKALKLNDSFDSIKILNYLNSKQDIFLAVNDNKYIIVTQNDSTLMSEDSKLQIDWSESKNKIHKVAVDTSISFIRIINSVFVASNDEALLNTIKKDIEARDLYQLIETTNPTSVASVIYLDHSPEFDKLIYPNLLFDSGYKQPKVFDLDLIEHGFSYSGVISSKDDIHNFLLSFKNTLPQKNFGLSIAPATASEFVSLTFNDYSIFNHNISQLTKRNVDSLQTNFLKYANEVSYISTDSKKAISVHVLDTNLALDYIENKSFKESYRNIDIYTLAQNNFFKSRLLPFIDLEFSEFLTVYDDFVIVSHSIDYLKEIISSAQSGNTLINSDLYQSVKNNLTQESSLLQYKNSKVLSEILNADLKDFDSNFLQLTHENGHALINGVVQ
;
A
#
# COMPACT_ATOMS: atom_id res chain seq x y z
N MET A 1 44.64 -32.28 14.48
CA MET A 1 43.87 -32.58 15.70
C MET A 1 43.59 -31.24 16.36
N SER A 2 42.49 -30.59 15.98
CA SER A 2 42.13 -29.25 16.46
C SER A 2 40.98 -29.40 17.44
N LEU A 3 41.21 -28.96 18.68
CA LEU A 3 40.19 -28.92 19.72
C LEU A 3 39.10 -27.90 19.33
N LEU A 4 37.87 -28.37 19.19
CA LEU A 4 36.67 -27.55 19.22
C LEU A 4 36.37 -27.25 20.70
N ILE A 5 36.62 -26.02 21.12
CA ILE A 5 36.13 -25.49 22.39
C ILE A 5 34.69 -25.04 22.13
N GLY A 6 33.73 -25.82 22.63
CA GLY A 6 32.31 -25.47 22.62
C GLY A 6 32.04 -24.33 23.59
N CYS A 7 31.60 -23.19 23.07
CA CYS A 7 30.89 -22.20 23.86
C CYS A 7 29.51 -22.75 24.19
N ASN A 8 29.33 -23.28 25.40
CA ASN A 8 28.03 -23.31 26.06
C ASN A 8 27.72 -21.86 26.48
N SER A 9 27.09 -21.11 25.58
CA SER A 9 26.32 -19.94 26.00
C SER A 9 24.94 -20.42 26.40
N ASP A 10 24.71 -20.59 27.70
CA ASP A 10 23.36 -20.56 28.27
C ASP A 10 22.76 -19.18 27.94
N PHE A 11 22.19 -19.02 26.75
CA PHE A 11 21.31 -17.91 26.45
C PHE A 11 20.05 -18.11 27.28
N LYS A 12 19.97 -17.46 28.44
CA LYS A 12 18.68 -16.97 28.93
C LYS A 12 18.16 -16.00 27.87
N SER A 13 17.49 -16.51 26.84
CA SER A 13 16.77 -15.64 25.90
C SER A 13 15.68 -14.96 26.72
N SER A 14 15.83 -13.66 26.94
CA SER A 14 14.75 -12.84 27.50
C SER A 14 13.52 -13.06 26.64
N ASP A 15 12.40 -13.46 27.24
CA ASP A 15 11.16 -13.70 26.51
C ASP A 15 10.82 -12.48 25.64
N LYS A 16 10.56 -12.69 24.35
CA LYS A 16 10.18 -11.60 23.45
C LYS A 16 8.72 -11.25 23.72
N SER A 17 8.40 -9.95 23.82
CA SER A 17 7.07 -9.47 24.21
C SER A 17 5.99 -9.98 23.24
N TYR A 18 6.24 -9.92 21.93
CA TYR A 18 5.30 -10.44 20.93
C TYR A 18 4.95 -11.92 21.08
N GLN A 19 5.71 -12.70 21.86
CA GLN A 19 5.39 -14.10 22.13
C GLN A 19 4.19 -14.31 23.05
N TYR A 20 3.67 -13.24 23.65
CA TYR A 20 2.48 -13.26 24.51
C TYR A 20 1.22 -12.70 23.83
N ILE A 21 1.29 -12.39 22.53
CA ILE A 21 0.10 -12.06 21.74
C ILE A 21 -0.67 -13.38 21.50
N PRO A 22 -1.90 -13.54 22.02
CA PRO A 22 -2.66 -14.76 21.83
C PRO A 22 -3.33 -14.75 20.45
N LYS A 23 -3.89 -15.90 20.05
CA LYS A 23 -4.67 -16.02 18.81
C LYS A 23 -6.00 -15.24 18.90
N GLY A 24 -6.57 -14.92 17.74
CA GLY A 24 -7.88 -14.27 17.63
C GLY A 24 -7.82 -12.75 17.47
N PHE A 25 -6.63 -12.19 17.25
CA PHE A 25 -6.44 -10.81 16.80
C PHE A 25 -6.24 -10.77 15.27
N ASN A 26 -6.77 -9.74 14.60
CA ASN A 26 -6.69 -9.63 13.13
C ASN A 26 -5.69 -8.56 12.67
N THR A 27 -5.34 -7.63 13.55
CA THR A 27 -4.39 -6.54 13.28
C THR A 27 -3.41 -6.45 14.44
N ILE A 28 -2.12 -6.32 14.13
CA ILE A 28 -1.06 -6.09 15.10
C ILE A 28 -0.28 -4.85 14.68
N ILE A 29 -0.16 -3.88 15.59
CA ILE A 29 0.61 -2.67 15.39
C ILE A 29 1.83 -2.76 16.31
N LYS A 30 3.01 -2.90 15.71
CA LYS A 30 4.30 -2.78 16.40
C LYS A 30 4.66 -1.30 16.42
N ILE A 31 4.73 -0.70 17.59
CA ILE A 31 4.98 0.73 17.79
C ILE A 31 6.41 0.88 18.31
N ASN A 32 7.29 1.45 17.50
CA ASN A 32 8.69 1.69 17.86
C ASN A 32 8.84 3.06 18.55
N SER A 33 8.06 4.07 18.15
CA SER A 33 8.00 5.39 18.81
C SER A 33 6.58 5.75 19.24
N LEU A 34 6.24 5.49 20.51
CA LEU A 34 4.88 5.66 21.04
C LEU A 34 4.36 7.11 20.94
N ASN A 35 5.19 8.08 21.31
CA ASN A 35 4.77 9.49 21.31
C ASN A 35 4.49 9.99 19.90
N GLU A 36 5.38 9.69 18.96
CA GLU A 36 5.20 10.04 17.55
C GLU A 36 3.98 9.35 16.98
N PHE A 37 3.82 8.05 17.21
CA PHE A 37 2.67 7.28 16.76
C PHE A 37 1.35 7.84 17.28
N ILE A 38 1.23 8.10 18.60
CA ILE A 38 0.01 8.66 19.20
C ILE A 38 -0.30 10.05 18.63
N SER A 39 0.71 10.89 18.44
CA SER A 39 0.53 12.25 17.92
C SER A 39 -0.08 12.24 16.52
N GLN A 40 0.20 11.20 15.72
CA GLN A 40 -0.25 11.08 14.34
C GLN A 40 -1.58 10.35 14.24
N ALA A 41 -1.73 9.22 14.93
CA ALA A 41 -2.98 8.48 14.95
C ALA A 41 -4.18 9.35 15.37
N ARG A 42 -3.98 10.37 16.21
CA ARG A 42 -5.05 11.30 16.62
C ARG A 42 -5.34 12.43 15.64
N ASN A 43 -4.32 12.94 14.98
CA ASN A 43 -4.41 14.19 14.21
C ASN A 43 -4.45 13.97 12.69
N ASN A 44 -4.21 12.75 12.22
CA ASN A 44 -4.13 12.44 10.79
C ASN A 44 -5.46 11.84 10.29
N GLU A 45 -6.15 12.55 9.39
CA GLU A 45 -7.44 12.09 8.83
C GLU A 45 -7.31 10.83 7.96
N VAL A 46 -6.14 10.56 7.37
CA VAL A 46 -5.92 9.30 6.64
C VAL A 46 -5.80 8.14 7.62
N PHE A 47 -5.14 8.30 8.78
CA PHE A 47 -5.13 7.26 9.82
C PHE A 47 -6.53 6.95 10.33
N LYS A 48 -7.39 7.97 10.44
CA LYS A 48 -8.82 7.81 10.72
C LYS A 48 -9.54 7.03 9.63
N ALA A 49 -9.33 7.42 8.39
CA ALA A 49 -9.96 6.77 7.25
C ALA A 49 -9.51 5.31 7.06
N LEU A 50 -8.28 4.99 7.46
CA LEU A 50 -7.73 3.63 7.52
C LEU A 50 -8.16 2.84 8.77
N LYS A 51 -8.96 3.45 9.65
CA LYS A 51 -9.40 2.89 10.95
C LYS A 51 -8.25 2.44 11.84
N LEU A 52 -7.06 3.02 11.63
CA LEU A 52 -5.95 2.77 12.53
C LEU A 52 -6.27 3.35 13.90
N ASN A 53 -6.93 4.51 13.97
CA ASN A 53 -7.21 5.25 15.21
C ASN A 53 -8.45 4.76 16.01
N ASP A 54 -9.42 4.07 15.39
CA ASP A 54 -10.70 3.68 16.01
C ASP A 54 -10.49 2.89 17.32
N SER A 55 -9.40 2.12 17.36
CA SER A 55 -8.96 1.44 18.58
C SER A 55 -8.29 2.38 19.58
N PHE A 56 -7.42 3.30 19.14
CA PHE A 56 -6.57 4.11 20.03
C PHE A 56 -7.33 5.09 20.90
N ASP A 57 -8.39 5.74 20.39
CA ASP A 57 -9.16 6.69 21.20
C ASP A 57 -9.85 5.99 22.38
N SER A 58 -10.16 4.70 22.23
CA SER A 58 -10.70 3.87 23.31
C SER A 58 -9.62 3.34 24.27
N ILE A 59 -8.36 3.19 23.79
CA ILE A 59 -7.22 2.63 24.54
C ILE A 59 -6.44 3.74 25.25
N LYS A 60 -7.09 4.38 26.22
CA LYS A 60 -6.49 5.52 26.95
C LYS A 60 -5.22 5.16 27.74
N ILE A 61 -5.04 3.89 28.13
CA ILE A 61 -3.86 3.43 28.88
C ILE A 61 -2.55 3.65 28.10
N LEU A 62 -2.58 3.67 26.76
CA LEU A 62 -1.40 3.95 25.94
C LEU A 62 -0.77 5.32 26.24
N ASN A 63 -1.57 6.32 26.63
CA ASN A 63 -1.07 7.65 26.99
C ASN A 63 -0.20 7.66 28.25
N TYR A 64 -0.25 6.59 29.05
CA TYR A 64 0.43 6.48 30.32
C TYR A 64 1.56 5.45 30.27
N LEU A 65 1.89 4.94 29.08
CA LEU A 65 3.05 4.08 28.87
C LEU A 65 4.26 4.92 28.46
N ASN A 66 5.42 4.58 29.02
CA ASN A 66 6.71 5.17 28.70
C ASN A 66 7.74 4.05 28.47
N SER A 67 7.52 3.27 27.42
CA SER A 67 8.40 2.15 27.07
C SER A 67 9.60 2.63 26.23
N LYS A 68 10.78 2.11 26.55
CA LYS A 68 11.97 2.21 25.68
C LYS A 68 12.11 1.02 24.71
N GLN A 69 11.15 0.11 24.74
CA GLN A 69 11.07 -1.10 23.93
C GLN A 69 9.80 -1.05 23.09
N ASP A 70 9.80 -1.76 21.97
CA ASP A 70 8.64 -1.84 21.09
C ASP A 70 7.37 -2.24 21.87
N ILE A 71 6.27 -1.58 21.53
CA ILE A 71 4.95 -1.88 22.07
C ILE A 71 4.16 -2.59 20.98
N PHE A 72 3.61 -3.77 21.29
CA PHE A 72 2.71 -4.48 20.39
C PHE A 72 1.28 -4.22 20.82
N LEU A 73 0.48 -3.60 19.96
CA LEU A 73 -0.95 -3.49 20.12
C LEU A 73 -1.63 -4.45 19.14
N ALA A 74 -2.29 -5.50 19.65
CA ALA A 74 -3.12 -6.37 18.82
C ALA A 74 -4.61 -6.04 19.02
N VAL A 75 -5.36 -5.98 17.92
CA VAL A 75 -6.75 -5.51 17.86
C VAL A 75 -7.62 -6.51 17.11
N ASN A 76 -8.86 -6.68 17.58
CA ASN A 76 -9.95 -7.30 16.86
C ASN A 76 -11.27 -6.69 17.33
N ASP A 77 -11.94 -5.96 16.44
CA ASP A 77 -13.09 -5.12 16.75
C ASP A 77 -12.81 -4.21 17.97
N ASN A 78 -13.63 -4.32 19.01
CA ASN A 78 -13.48 -3.55 20.25
C ASN A 78 -12.51 -4.20 21.25
N LYS A 79 -11.93 -5.38 20.96
CA LYS A 79 -10.99 -6.05 21.86
C LYS A 79 -9.57 -5.68 21.51
N TYR A 80 -8.75 -5.45 22.54
CA TYR A 80 -7.33 -5.21 22.35
C TYR A 80 -6.47 -5.92 23.39
N ILE A 81 -5.19 -6.09 23.03
CA ILE A 81 -4.13 -6.45 23.95
C ILE A 81 -2.89 -5.59 23.64
N ILE A 82 -2.27 -5.06 24.69
CA ILE A 82 -0.99 -4.37 24.63
C ILE A 82 0.05 -5.28 25.27
N VAL A 83 1.17 -5.48 24.58
CA VAL A 83 2.28 -6.28 25.09
C VAL A 83 3.59 -5.54 24.89
N THR A 84 4.38 -5.40 25.95
CA THR A 84 5.72 -4.81 25.88
C THR A 84 6.59 -5.33 27.03
N GLN A 85 7.89 -5.05 26.99
CA GLN A 85 8.76 -5.38 28.11
C GLN A 85 8.41 -4.53 29.31
N ASN A 86 8.32 -5.15 30.48
CA ASN A 86 8.06 -4.48 31.73
C ASN A 86 9.36 -3.94 32.33
N ASP A 87 9.36 -2.67 32.68
CA ASP A 87 10.37 -2.06 33.54
C ASP A 87 9.70 -1.17 34.59
N SER A 88 10.48 -0.70 35.56
CA SER A 88 9.95 0.11 36.69
C SER A 88 9.45 1.50 36.28
N THR A 89 9.74 1.94 35.05
CA THR A 89 9.37 3.25 34.50
C THR A 89 8.29 3.17 33.43
N LEU A 90 7.81 1.96 33.11
CA LEU A 90 6.87 1.73 32.02
C LEU A 90 5.55 2.49 32.21
N MET A 91 5.01 2.54 33.44
CA MET A 91 3.77 3.27 33.71
C MET A 91 4.08 4.63 34.34
N SER A 92 3.59 5.69 33.73
CA SER A 92 3.69 7.06 34.23
C SER A 92 2.87 7.24 35.51
N GLU A 93 3.44 7.92 36.50
CA GLU A 93 2.69 8.36 37.68
C GLU A 93 1.82 9.58 37.32
N ASP A 94 0.50 9.37 37.22
CA ASP A 94 -0.47 10.44 36.97
C ASP A 94 -1.70 10.26 37.86
N SER A 95 -2.19 11.35 38.45
CA SER A 95 -3.41 11.40 39.26
C SER A 95 -4.68 10.87 38.57
N LYS A 96 -4.74 10.90 37.23
CA LYS A 96 -5.86 10.37 36.42
C LYS A 96 -5.81 8.85 36.26
N LEU A 97 -4.66 8.24 36.54
CA LEU A 97 -4.43 6.81 36.43
C LEU A 97 -4.73 6.15 37.77
N GLN A 98 -5.85 5.44 37.85
CA GLN A 98 -6.24 4.72 39.05
C GLN A 98 -5.95 3.23 38.87
N ILE A 99 -5.04 2.68 39.68
CA ILE A 99 -4.69 1.26 39.65
C ILE A 99 -5.16 0.61 40.94
N ASP A 100 -5.98 -0.44 40.79
CA ASP A 100 -6.43 -1.28 41.89
C ASP A 100 -5.41 -2.40 42.14
N TRP A 101 -4.56 -2.18 43.14
CA TRP A 101 -3.53 -3.13 43.59
C TRP A 101 -4.06 -4.17 44.58
N SER A 102 -5.37 -4.26 44.81
CA SER A 102 -5.94 -5.29 45.71
C SER A 102 -5.55 -6.71 45.27
N GLU A 103 -5.49 -7.63 46.25
CA GLU A 103 -5.16 -9.03 45.98
C GLU A 103 -6.18 -9.64 45.02
N SER A 104 -5.72 -9.88 43.79
CA SER A 104 -6.53 -10.46 42.73
C SER A 104 -6.02 -11.83 42.32
N LYS A 105 -6.93 -12.64 41.78
CA LYS A 105 -6.57 -13.92 41.16
C LYS A 105 -5.58 -13.65 40.02
N ASN A 106 -4.48 -14.40 39.98
CA ASN A 106 -3.43 -14.31 38.95
C ASN A 106 -2.68 -12.96 38.86
N LYS A 107 -2.75 -12.10 39.88
CA LYS A 107 -2.09 -10.76 39.92
C LYS A 107 -2.52 -9.87 38.75
N ILE A 108 -3.83 -9.87 38.46
CA ILE A 108 -4.44 -9.00 37.46
C ILE A 108 -4.94 -7.74 38.15
N HIS A 109 -4.48 -6.57 37.72
CA HIS A 109 -4.86 -5.30 38.33
C HIS A 109 -5.78 -4.53 37.41
N LYS A 110 -6.84 -3.95 37.96
CA LYS A 110 -7.74 -3.08 37.20
C LYS A 110 -7.13 -1.68 37.12
N VAL A 111 -7.12 -1.12 35.92
CA VAL A 111 -6.64 0.23 35.62
C VAL A 111 -7.81 1.03 35.07
N ALA A 112 -8.14 2.15 35.71
CA ALA A 112 -9.13 3.10 35.24
C ALA A 112 -8.46 4.42 34.83
N VAL A 113 -8.80 4.87 33.63
CA VAL A 113 -8.40 6.18 33.08
C VAL A 113 -9.65 6.85 32.52
N ASP A 114 -10.08 7.94 33.16
CA ASP A 114 -11.40 8.56 32.93
C ASP A 114 -12.53 7.52 33.01
N THR A 115 -13.19 7.22 31.88
CA THR A 115 -14.24 6.20 31.73
C THR A 115 -13.72 4.87 31.16
N SER A 116 -12.46 4.81 30.70
CA SER A 116 -11.89 3.62 30.10
C SER A 116 -11.33 2.68 31.18
N ILE A 117 -11.72 1.41 31.09
CA ILE A 117 -11.23 0.36 31.99
C ILE A 117 -10.32 -0.57 31.19
N SER A 118 -9.15 -0.85 31.77
CA SER A 118 -8.20 -1.84 31.30
C SER A 118 -7.85 -2.76 32.47
N PHE A 119 -7.34 -3.94 32.15
CA PHE A 119 -6.74 -4.85 33.11
C PHE A 119 -5.29 -5.04 32.73
N ILE A 120 -4.41 -5.17 33.72
CA ILE A 120 -2.98 -5.37 33.51
C ILE A 120 -2.50 -6.62 34.24
N ARG A 121 -1.52 -7.30 33.67
CA ARG A 121 -0.84 -8.44 34.28
C ARG A 121 0.62 -8.44 33.85
N ILE A 122 1.52 -8.68 34.80
CA ILE A 122 2.94 -8.89 34.49
C ILE A 122 3.19 -10.40 34.48
N ILE A 123 3.66 -10.93 33.35
CA ILE A 123 4.02 -12.34 33.18
C ILE A 123 5.51 -12.40 32.88
N ASN A 124 6.29 -12.99 33.80
CA ASN A 124 7.75 -12.91 33.78
C ASN A 124 8.22 -11.43 33.76
N SER A 125 8.78 -10.97 32.65
CA SER A 125 9.23 -9.59 32.43
C SER A 125 8.41 -8.89 31.35
N VAL A 126 7.24 -9.42 30.99
CA VAL A 126 6.37 -8.87 29.97
C VAL A 126 5.14 -8.24 30.62
N PHE A 127 4.92 -6.97 30.30
CA PHE A 127 3.71 -6.24 30.64
C PHE A 127 2.63 -6.59 29.62
N VAL A 128 1.45 -6.93 30.12
CA VAL A 128 0.29 -7.25 29.31
C VAL A 128 -0.90 -6.43 29.80
N ALA A 129 -1.55 -5.70 28.91
CA ALA A 129 -2.80 -5.00 29.19
C ALA A 129 -3.90 -5.39 28.20
N SER A 130 -5.15 -5.43 28.63
CA SER A 130 -6.31 -5.70 27.77
C SER A 130 -7.57 -5.10 28.37
N ASN A 131 -8.61 -4.86 27.58
CA ASN A 131 -9.95 -4.59 28.07
C ASN A 131 -10.77 -5.85 28.42
N ASP A 132 -10.18 -7.04 28.27
CA ASP A 132 -10.80 -8.34 28.59
C ASP A 132 -10.03 -9.05 29.72
N GLU A 133 -10.57 -8.99 30.94
CA GLU A 133 -9.96 -9.65 32.12
C GLU A 133 -9.86 -11.17 31.94
N ALA A 134 -10.87 -11.79 31.31
CA ALA A 134 -10.88 -13.22 31.07
C ALA A 134 -9.75 -13.62 30.11
N LEU A 135 -9.48 -12.80 29.09
CA LEU A 135 -8.35 -13.00 28.18
C LEU A 135 -7.02 -13.04 28.96
N LEU A 136 -6.75 -12.08 29.84
CA LEU A 136 -5.48 -12.01 30.61
C LEU A 136 -5.21 -13.25 31.48
N ASN A 137 -6.27 -13.95 31.91
CA ASN A 137 -6.14 -15.20 32.66
C ASN A 137 -5.63 -16.37 31.79
N THR A 138 -5.81 -16.31 30.48
CA THR A 138 -5.46 -17.38 29.53
C THR A 138 -4.10 -17.18 28.85
N ILE A 139 -3.53 -15.98 28.94
CA ILE A 139 -2.29 -15.62 28.24
C ILE A 139 -1.11 -16.42 28.76
N LYS A 140 -0.36 -16.96 27.80
CA LYS A 140 0.89 -17.69 27.98
C LYS A 140 1.77 -17.44 26.76
N LYS A 141 3.06 -17.71 26.88
CA LYS A 141 4.00 -17.68 25.76
C LYS A 141 3.57 -18.69 24.68
N ASP A 142 3.42 -18.25 23.44
CA ASP A 142 2.98 -19.07 22.29
C ASP A 142 4.11 -19.39 21.30
N ILE A 143 5.03 -20.27 21.67
CA ILE A 143 6.20 -20.61 20.84
C ILE A 143 5.89 -21.22 19.45
N GLU A 144 4.63 -21.55 19.17
CA GLU A 144 4.21 -22.20 17.92
C GLU A 144 3.76 -21.19 16.85
N ALA A 145 3.59 -19.90 17.18
CA ALA A 145 3.15 -18.85 16.25
C ALA A 145 4.27 -18.35 15.31
N ARG A 146 5.02 -19.28 14.69
CA ARG A 146 6.22 -18.97 13.90
C ARG A 146 5.98 -18.01 12.74
N ASP A 147 4.86 -18.17 12.03
CA ASP A 147 4.55 -17.32 10.87
C ASP A 147 4.34 -15.87 11.27
N LEU A 148 3.65 -15.63 12.39
CA LEU A 148 3.50 -14.29 12.96
C LEU A 148 4.85 -13.70 13.36
N TYR A 149 5.72 -14.50 13.97
CA TYR A 149 7.03 -14.02 14.42
C TYR A 149 7.90 -13.61 13.25
N GLN A 150 7.88 -14.39 12.16
CA GLN A 150 8.58 -14.03 10.93
C GLN A 150 8.05 -12.70 10.36
N LEU A 151 6.73 -12.50 10.31
CA LEU A 151 6.17 -11.22 9.85
C LEU A 151 6.62 -10.05 10.73
N ILE A 152 6.57 -10.20 12.05
CA ILE A 152 7.07 -9.18 12.99
C ILE A 152 8.56 -8.91 12.78
N GLU A 153 9.37 -9.95 12.55
CA GLU A 153 10.81 -9.82 12.37
C GLU A 153 11.20 -9.20 11.01
N THR A 154 10.29 -9.16 10.03
CA THR A 154 10.48 -8.43 8.76
C THR A 154 10.21 -6.93 8.85
N THR A 155 9.63 -6.44 9.95
CA THR A 155 9.32 -5.02 10.14
C THR A 155 10.58 -4.16 10.25
N ASN A 156 10.52 -2.94 9.72
CA ASN A 156 11.60 -1.96 9.88
C ASN A 156 11.66 -1.47 11.35
N PRO A 157 12.76 -1.68 12.09
CA PRO A 157 12.87 -1.19 13.47
C PRO A 157 13.05 0.33 13.57
N THR A 158 13.36 1.04 12.48
CA THR A 158 13.51 2.50 12.48
C THR A 158 12.23 3.24 12.12
N SER A 159 11.19 2.53 11.67
CA SER A 159 9.91 3.16 11.36
C SER A 159 9.23 3.64 12.63
N VAL A 160 8.25 4.54 12.53
CA VAL A 160 7.47 4.95 13.70
C VAL A 160 6.62 3.80 14.23
N ALA A 161 5.98 3.07 13.30
CA ALA A 161 5.26 1.84 13.60
C ALA A 161 5.20 0.93 12.38
N SER A 162 4.81 -0.33 12.62
CA SER A 162 4.53 -1.30 11.59
C SER A 162 3.16 -1.92 11.85
N VAL A 163 2.31 -1.93 10.83
CA VAL A 163 0.97 -2.52 10.86
C VAL A 163 1.01 -3.86 10.14
N ILE A 164 0.57 -4.90 10.85
CA ILE A 164 0.48 -6.26 10.37
C ILE A 164 -1.00 -6.63 10.33
N TYR A 165 -1.54 -6.76 9.13
CA TYR A 165 -2.87 -7.31 8.93
C TYR A 165 -2.74 -8.81 8.75
N LEU A 166 -3.38 -9.60 9.63
CA LEU A 166 -3.36 -11.07 9.58
C LEU A 166 -4.47 -11.66 8.70
N ASP A 167 -5.46 -10.84 8.36
CA ASP A 167 -6.56 -11.14 7.44
C ASP A 167 -6.89 -9.86 6.64
N HIS A 168 -8.07 -9.80 6.02
CA HIS A 168 -8.52 -8.72 5.17
C HIS A 168 -8.61 -7.35 5.87
N SER A 169 -8.06 -6.32 5.21
CA SER A 169 -8.03 -4.92 5.64
C SER A 169 -8.69 -4.00 4.61
N PRO A 170 -10.04 -3.87 4.60
CA PRO A 170 -10.76 -3.24 3.49
C PRO A 170 -10.28 -1.82 3.15
N GLU A 171 -10.02 -1.01 4.16
CA GLU A 171 -9.65 0.40 3.98
C GLU A 171 -8.24 0.55 3.43
N PHE A 172 -7.29 -0.24 3.96
CA PHE A 172 -5.92 -0.25 3.49
C PHE A 172 -5.81 -0.80 2.06
N ASP A 173 -6.65 -1.79 1.73
CA ASP A 173 -6.71 -2.40 0.40
C ASP A 173 -7.10 -1.39 -0.67
N LYS A 174 -7.98 -0.43 -0.36
CA LYS A 174 -8.33 0.67 -1.28
C LYS A 174 -7.18 1.65 -1.52
N LEU A 175 -6.26 1.77 -0.56
CA LEU A 175 -5.09 2.63 -0.68
C LEU A 175 -4.05 2.00 -1.63
N ILE A 176 -3.77 0.70 -1.45
CA ILE A 176 -2.68 -0.01 -2.15
C ILE A 176 -3.10 -0.73 -3.42
N TYR A 177 -4.38 -1.03 -3.60
CA TYR A 177 -4.83 -1.66 -4.82
C TYR A 177 -5.22 -0.60 -5.85
N PRO A 178 -4.82 -0.78 -7.12
CA PRO A 178 -5.45 -0.04 -8.20
C PRO A 178 -6.96 -0.27 -8.15
N ASN A 179 -7.75 0.61 -8.75
CA ASN A 179 -9.21 0.43 -8.84
C ASN A 179 -9.52 -0.77 -9.75
N LEU A 180 -9.27 -1.98 -9.24
CA LEU A 180 -9.46 -3.24 -9.92
C LEU A 180 -10.96 -3.46 -10.08
N LEU A 181 -11.37 -3.85 -11.29
CA LEU A 181 -12.80 -4.11 -11.55
C LEU A 181 -13.38 -5.33 -10.83
N PHE A 182 -12.54 -6.12 -10.15
CA PHE A 182 -12.96 -7.30 -9.41
C PHE A 182 -12.25 -7.33 -8.06
N ASP A 183 -12.94 -7.84 -7.05
CA ASP A 183 -12.35 -8.13 -5.75
C ASP A 183 -11.17 -9.09 -5.95
N SER A 184 -9.98 -8.67 -5.51
CA SER A 184 -8.78 -9.49 -5.56
C SER A 184 -8.91 -10.77 -4.73
N GLY A 185 -9.83 -10.80 -3.76
CA GLY A 185 -10.02 -11.91 -2.84
C GLY A 185 -8.81 -12.17 -1.95
N TYR A 186 -7.84 -11.25 -1.93
CA TYR A 186 -6.55 -11.43 -1.26
C TYR A 186 -6.70 -11.37 0.26
N LYS A 187 -6.43 -12.50 0.91
CA LYS A 187 -6.56 -12.68 2.37
C LYS A 187 -5.24 -13.00 3.06
N GLN A 188 -4.12 -12.90 2.36
CA GLN A 188 -2.83 -13.20 2.97
C GLN A 188 -2.41 -12.07 3.90
N PRO A 189 -1.59 -12.39 4.92
CA PRO A 189 -1.05 -11.37 5.80
C PRO A 189 -0.25 -10.31 5.05
N LYS A 190 -0.32 -9.08 5.54
CA LYS A 190 0.37 -7.91 4.97
C LYS A 190 1.11 -7.17 6.06
N VAL A 191 2.28 -6.66 5.74
CA VAL A 191 3.10 -5.88 6.66
C VAL A 191 3.41 -4.53 6.02
N PHE A 192 3.13 -3.45 6.75
CA PHE A 192 3.40 -2.08 6.33
C PHE A 192 4.10 -1.32 7.45
N ASP A 193 5.34 -0.92 7.19
CA ASP A 193 6.06 0.05 7.99
C ASP A 193 5.57 1.46 7.65
N LEU A 194 5.40 2.29 8.68
CA LEU A 194 4.88 3.65 8.60
C LEU A 194 5.92 4.63 9.13
N ASP A 195 6.25 5.62 8.32
CA ASP A 195 7.19 6.70 8.61
C ASP A 195 6.51 8.05 8.45
N LEU A 196 6.87 9.01 9.30
CA LEU A 196 6.22 10.31 9.34
C LEU A 196 6.90 11.30 8.40
N ILE A 197 6.07 12.10 7.73
CA ILE A 197 6.50 13.26 6.95
C ILE A 197 5.64 14.47 7.33
N GLU A 198 6.07 15.68 6.95
CA GLU A 198 5.52 16.95 7.44
C GLU A 198 3.99 17.07 7.28
N HIS A 199 3.44 16.55 6.17
CA HIS A 199 2.02 16.63 5.84
C HIS A 199 1.39 15.25 5.58
N GLY A 200 1.93 14.18 6.15
CA GLY A 200 1.34 12.86 6.02
C GLY A 200 2.25 11.73 6.48
N PHE A 201 2.32 10.64 5.72
CA PHE A 201 3.17 9.51 6.04
C PHE A 201 3.66 8.80 4.76
N SER A 202 4.87 8.27 4.83
CA SER A 202 5.33 7.25 3.90
C SER A 202 5.05 5.87 4.48
N TYR A 203 4.82 4.91 3.60
CA TYR A 203 4.63 3.51 3.97
C TYR A 203 5.43 2.61 3.04
N SER A 204 6.05 1.58 3.62
CA SER A 204 6.74 0.54 2.87
C SER A 204 6.33 -0.83 3.36
N GLY A 205 6.27 -1.82 2.49
CA GLY A 205 5.78 -3.13 2.89
C GLY A 205 6.12 -4.24 1.93
N VAL A 206 5.74 -5.45 2.33
CA VAL A 206 5.87 -6.65 1.52
C VAL A 206 4.53 -7.37 1.50
N ILE A 207 4.06 -7.68 0.29
CA ILE A 207 2.91 -8.56 0.08
C ILE A 207 3.33 -9.79 -0.72
N SER A 208 2.94 -10.98 -0.27
CA SER A 208 3.30 -12.24 -0.92
C SER A 208 2.27 -12.60 -2.00
N SER A 209 2.72 -13.08 -3.16
CA SER A 209 1.85 -13.62 -4.20
C SER A 209 1.84 -15.15 -4.24
N LYS A 210 2.52 -15.83 -3.31
CA LYS A 210 2.91 -17.24 -3.48
C LYS A 210 1.77 -18.25 -3.48
N ASP A 211 0.66 -17.94 -2.79
CA ASP A 211 -0.39 -18.93 -2.53
C ASP A 211 -1.80 -18.49 -2.98
N ASP A 212 -1.90 -17.43 -3.79
CA ASP A 212 -3.19 -16.91 -4.26
C ASP A 212 -3.22 -16.70 -5.78
N ILE A 213 -3.96 -17.56 -6.47
CA ILE A 213 -4.16 -17.55 -7.93
C ILE A 213 -5.01 -16.34 -8.42
N HIS A 214 -5.71 -15.66 -7.52
CA HIS A 214 -6.53 -14.48 -7.83
C HIS A 214 -5.80 -13.16 -7.60
N ASN A 215 -4.55 -13.22 -7.13
CA ASN A 215 -3.76 -12.03 -6.87
C ASN A 215 -3.31 -11.35 -8.18
N PHE A 216 -3.69 -10.09 -8.37
CA PHE A 216 -3.29 -9.28 -9.52
C PHE A 216 -1.76 -9.18 -9.69
N LEU A 217 -0.98 -9.34 -8.61
CA LEU A 217 0.47 -9.40 -8.65
C LEU A 217 1.01 -10.44 -9.63
N LEU A 218 0.27 -11.55 -9.81
CA LEU A 218 0.66 -12.60 -10.73
C LEU A 218 0.71 -12.13 -12.18
N SER A 219 0.07 -11.00 -12.54
CA SER A 219 0.22 -10.38 -13.85
C SER A 219 1.68 -10.01 -14.17
N PHE A 220 2.48 -9.68 -13.16
CA PHE A 220 3.90 -9.33 -13.28
C PHE A 220 4.86 -10.51 -13.06
N LYS A 221 4.33 -11.73 -12.95
CA LYS A 221 5.17 -12.92 -12.76
C LYS A 221 6.10 -13.12 -13.96
N ASN A 222 7.39 -13.25 -13.69
CA ASN A 222 8.44 -13.38 -14.71
C ASN A 222 8.58 -12.18 -15.66
N THR A 223 8.02 -11.02 -15.29
CA THR A 223 8.40 -9.73 -15.89
C THR A 223 9.41 -9.02 -15.00
N LEU A 224 10.11 -8.04 -15.55
CA LEU A 224 10.97 -7.12 -14.80
C LEU A 224 10.26 -5.77 -14.66
N PRO A 225 10.28 -5.16 -13.45
CA PRO A 225 9.94 -3.75 -13.27
C PRO A 225 10.71 -2.87 -14.26
N GLN A 226 10.09 -1.81 -14.76
CA GLN A 226 10.76 -0.82 -15.62
C GLN A 226 10.54 0.59 -15.07
N LYS A 227 11.27 1.56 -15.62
CA LYS A 227 11.03 2.98 -15.37
C LYS A 227 9.64 3.39 -15.86
N ASN A 228 8.93 4.18 -15.06
CA ASN A 228 7.64 4.76 -15.45
C ASN A 228 7.87 6.08 -16.21
N PHE A 229 7.67 6.08 -17.52
CA PHE A 229 7.78 7.26 -18.38
C PHE A 229 6.45 8.04 -18.46
N GLY A 230 5.30 7.40 -18.25
CA GLY A 230 3.98 8.02 -18.43
C GLY A 230 3.73 9.29 -17.61
N LEU A 231 4.43 9.45 -16.48
CA LEU A 231 4.39 10.68 -15.67
C LEU A 231 4.86 11.93 -16.46
N SER A 232 5.69 11.77 -17.50
CA SER A 232 6.24 12.87 -18.29
C SER A 232 5.25 13.48 -19.27
N ILE A 233 4.12 12.81 -19.51
CA ILE A 233 3.04 13.30 -20.38
C ILE A 233 1.72 13.50 -19.62
N ALA A 234 1.54 12.85 -18.46
CA ALA A 234 0.37 13.03 -17.62
C ALA A 234 0.28 14.49 -17.14
N PRO A 235 -0.83 15.22 -17.39
CA PRO A 235 -1.01 16.58 -16.91
C PRO A 235 -0.81 16.69 -15.40
N ALA A 236 -0.23 17.78 -14.91
CA ALA A 236 -0.10 18.02 -13.47
C ALA A 236 -1.47 18.10 -12.76
N THR A 237 -2.53 18.38 -13.51
CA THR A 237 -3.93 18.41 -13.06
C THR A 237 -4.61 17.04 -13.02
N ALA A 238 -3.90 15.96 -13.37
CA ALA A 238 -4.46 14.61 -13.32
C ALA A 238 -5.04 14.32 -11.93
N SER A 239 -6.20 13.66 -11.93
CA SER A 239 -6.86 13.18 -10.71
C SER A 239 -6.41 11.77 -10.36
N GLU A 240 -6.19 10.94 -11.40
CA GLU A 240 -5.68 9.58 -11.25
C GLU A 240 -4.65 9.28 -12.33
N PHE A 241 -3.65 8.49 -11.96
CA PHE A 241 -2.68 7.91 -12.88
C PHE A 241 -2.36 6.49 -12.44
N VAL A 242 -2.31 5.56 -13.39
CA VAL A 242 -1.85 4.19 -13.17
C VAL A 242 -0.92 3.82 -14.30
N SER A 243 0.31 3.42 -14.00
CA SER A 243 1.30 2.93 -14.95
C SER A 243 1.60 1.47 -14.66
N LEU A 244 1.55 0.64 -15.70
CA LEU A 244 1.88 -0.78 -15.68
C LEU A 244 3.12 -0.96 -16.54
N THR A 245 4.17 -1.53 -15.98
CA THR A 245 5.42 -1.75 -16.71
C THR A 245 5.76 -3.23 -16.83
N PHE A 246 6.48 -3.54 -17.90
CA PHE A 246 6.91 -4.89 -18.24
C PHE A 246 8.06 -4.80 -19.24
N ASN A 247 9.04 -5.68 -19.12
CA ASN A 247 10.07 -5.86 -20.15
C ASN A 247 9.59 -6.72 -21.34
N ASP A 248 8.57 -7.55 -21.13
CA ASP A 248 7.97 -8.41 -22.15
C ASP A 248 6.45 -8.44 -21.98
N TYR A 249 5.76 -7.74 -22.88
CA TYR A 249 4.30 -7.71 -22.92
C TYR A 249 3.68 -9.09 -23.14
N SER A 250 4.33 -10.00 -23.85
CA SER A 250 3.78 -11.33 -24.14
C SER A 250 3.64 -12.14 -22.85
N ILE A 251 4.63 -12.04 -21.97
CA ILE A 251 4.59 -12.65 -20.63
C ILE A 251 3.49 -12.00 -19.78
N PHE A 252 3.46 -10.67 -19.71
CA PHE A 252 2.45 -9.92 -18.98
C PHE A 252 1.02 -10.26 -19.42
N ASN A 253 0.78 -10.25 -20.73
CA ASN A 253 -0.51 -10.57 -21.33
C ASN A 253 -0.92 -12.03 -21.10
N HIS A 254 0.04 -12.97 -21.16
CA HIS A 254 -0.22 -14.36 -20.80
C HIS A 254 -0.71 -14.45 -19.35
N ASN A 255 -0.02 -13.82 -18.41
CA ASN A 255 -0.39 -13.85 -17.00
C ASN A 255 -1.79 -13.22 -16.75
N ILE A 256 -2.08 -12.07 -17.36
CA ILE A 256 -3.40 -11.44 -17.29
C ILE A 256 -4.50 -12.36 -17.85
N SER A 257 -4.22 -13.05 -18.96
CA SER A 257 -5.19 -13.97 -19.57
C SER A 257 -5.58 -15.12 -18.63
N GLN A 258 -4.59 -15.65 -17.88
CA GLN A 258 -4.80 -16.69 -16.88
C GLN A 258 -5.63 -16.18 -15.69
N LEU A 259 -5.30 -14.97 -15.20
CA LEU A 259 -5.99 -14.36 -14.06
C LEU A 259 -7.47 -14.03 -14.39
N THR A 260 -7.71 -13.47 -15.57
CA THR A 260 -9.05 -13.06 -16.00
C THR A 260 -9.87 -14.19 -16.63
N LYS A 261 -9.27 -15.35 -16.92
CA LYS A 261 -9.84 -16.44 -17.72
C LYS A 261 -10.35 -15.97 -19.08
N ARG A 262 -9.73 -14.93 -19.65
CA ARG A 262 -10.06 -14.38 -20.97
C ARG A 262 -8.91 -14.67 -21.92
N ASN A 263 -9.21 -15.38 -23.00
CA ASN A 263 -8.30 -15.50 -24.12
C ASN A 263 -8.51 -14.31 -25.04
N VAL A 264 -7.49 -13.46 -25.17
CA VAL A 264 -7.43 -12.45 -26.22
C VAL A 264 -7.02 -13.15 -27.51
N ASP A 265 -7.73 -12.89 -28.60
CA ASP A 265 -7.44 -13.48 -29.90
C ASP A 265 -6.00 -13.13 -30.36
N SER A 266 -5.18 -14.17 -30.53
CA SER A 266 -3.78 -14.06 -30.98
C SER A 266 -3.64 -13.58 -32.42
N LEU A 267 -4.74 -13.55 -33.19
CA LEU A 267 -4.75 -13.16 -34.60
C LEU A 267 -4.72 -11.64 -34.82
N GLN A 268 -4.98 -10.83 -33.79
CA GLN A 268 -4.81 -9.37 -33.89
C GLN A 268 -3.36 -8.99 -33.66
N THR A 269 -2.75 -8.36 -34.67
CA THR A 269 -1.39 -7.82 -34.54
C THR A 269 -1.32 -6.83 -33.39
N ASN A 270 -0.53 -7.15 -32.37
CA ASN A 270 -0.50 -6.40 -31.12
C ASN A 270 0.75 -5.52 -31.04
N PHE A 271 0.60 -4.21 -31.24
CA PHE A 271 1.71 -3.25 -31.11
C PHE A 271 2.26 -3.15 -29.67
N LEU A 272 1.50 -3.60 -28.66
CA LEU A 272 1.95 -3.63 -27.27
C LEU A 272 3.16 -4.57 -27.06
N LYS A 273 3.47 -5.47 -28.00
CA LYS A 273 4.72 -6.25 -27.96
C LYS A 273 6.00 -5.41 -28.08
N TYR A 274 5.87 -4.16 -28.52
CA TYR A 274 6.96 -3.16 -28.59
C TYR A 274 6.87 -2.11 -27.49
N ALA A 275 5.93 -2.28 -26.56
CA ALA A 275 5.76 -1.42 -25.41
C ALA A 275 6.51 -1.99 -24.21
N ASN A 276 6.91 -1.11 -23.31
CA ASN A 276 7.41 -1.45 -21.98
C ASN A 276 6.60 -0.80 -20.85
N GLU A 277 5.66 0.08 -21.19
CA GLU A 277 4.74 0.71 -20.25
C GLU A 277 3.39 1.00 -20.91
N VAL A 278 2.32 0.76 -20.16
CA VAL A 278 0.97 1.25 -20.47
C VAL A 278 0.45 2.03 -19.27
N SER A 279 0.02 3.27 -19.49
CA SER A 279 -0.51 4.11 -18.43
C SER A 279 -1.94 4.58 -18.71
N TYR A 280 -2.77 4.57 -17.67
CA TYR A 280 -4.07 5.22 -17.61
C TYR A 280 -3.92 6.59 -16.95
N ILE A 281 -4.55 7.61 -17.57
CA ILE A 281 -4.50 9.00 -17.11
C ILE A 281 -5.93 9.52 -17.05
N SER A 282 -6.38 10.00 -15.89
CA SER A 282 -7.70 10.59 -15.71
C SER A 282 -7.61 12.00 -15.14
N THR A 283 -8.40 12.91 -15.69
CA THR A 283 -8.64 14.25 -15.13
C THR A 283 -10.14 14.44 -15.05
N ASP A 284 -10.69 14.38 -13.83
CA ASP A 284 -12.12 14.22 -13.60
C ASP A 284 -12.71 13.05 -14.41
N SER A 285 -13.67 13.31 -15.30
CA SER A 285 -14.32 12.30 -16.15
C SER A 285 -13.58 12.04 -17.47
N LYS A 286 -12.53 12.81 -17.80
CA LYS A 286 -11.76 12.66 -19.03
C LYS A 286 -10.68 11.60 -18.83
N LYS A 287 -10.60 10.64 -19.75
CA LYS A 287 -9.73 9.47 -19.64
C LYS A 287 -8.86 9.31 -20.87
N ALA A 288 -7.63 8.85 -20.67
CA ALA A 288 -6.71 8.50 -21.74
C ALA A 288 -5.90 7.26 -21.35
N ILE A 289 -5.46 6.53 -22.37
CA ILE A 289 -4.40 5.53 -22.24
C ILE A 289 -3.20 6.04 -23.02
N SER A 290 -2.01 5.92 -22.44
CA SER A 290 -0.75 6.12 -23.12
C SER A 290 0.05 4.83 -23.13
N VAL A 291 0.76 4.58 -24.22
CA VAL A 291 1.62 3.43 -24.39
C VAL A 291 3.00 3.97 -24.75
N HIS A 292 3.98 3.75 -23.88
CA HIS A 292 5.36 4.04 -24.21
C HIS A 292 5.90 2.90 -25.07
N VAL A 293 6.41 3.22 -26.25
CA VAL A 293 6.90 2.26 -27.24
C VAL A 293 8.32 2.59 -27.65
N LEU A 294 9.09 1.56 -27.99
CA LEU A 294 10.49 1.74 -28.42
C LEU A 294 10.63 2.32 -29.83
N ASP A 295 9.59 2.20 -30.65
CA ASP A 295 9.52 2.77 -32.01
C ASP A 295 8.07 3.18 -32.31
N THR A 296 7.81 4.47 -32.28
CA THR A 296 6.46 5.03 -32.50
C THR A 296 6.00 4.93 -33.94
N ASN A 297 6.90 4.98 -34.92
CA ASN A 297 6.55 4.80 -36.33
C ASN A 297 6.07 3.37 -36.58
N LEU A 298 6.81 2.39 -36.06
CA LEU A 298 6.42 0.99 -36.14
C LEU A 298 5.10 0.73 -35.42
N ALA A 299 4.92 1.29 -34.22
CA ALA A 299 3.66 1.15 -33.48
C ALA A 299 2.47 1.73 -34.25
N LEU A 300 2.65 2.90 -34.88
CA LEU A 300 1.63 3.53 -35.72
C LEU A 300 1.25 2.68 -36.93
N ASP A 301 2.22 2.03 -37.59
CA ASP A 301 1.99 1.18 -38.75
C ASP A 301 1.13 -0.04 -38.42
N TYR A 302 1.25 -0.56 -37.19
CA TYR A 302 0.41 -1.65 -36.70
C TYR A 302 -1.01 -1.22 -36.30
N ILE A 303 -1.27 0.09 -36.21
CA ILE A 303 -2.61 0.62 -35.93
C ILE A 303 -3.32 0.86 -37.27
N GLU A 304 -4.09 -0.16 -37.65
CA GLU A 304 -4.94 -0.15 -38.84
C GLU A 304 -6.19 0.73 -38.66
N ASN A 305 -6.83 1.07 -39.78
CA ASN A 305 -8.12 1.80 -39.81
C ASN A 305 -8.10 3.15 -39.08
N LYS A 306 -6.95 3.83 -39.06
CA LYS A 306 -6.82 5.22 -38.62
C LYS A 306 -7.06 6.18 -39.78
N SER A 307 -7.70 7.31 -39.52
CA SER A 307 -7.82 8.40 -40.49
C SER A 307 -7.45 9.73 -39.86
N PHE A 308 -6.72 10.58 -40.60
CA PHE A 308 -6.35 11.91 -40.14
C PHE A 308 -7.59 12.73 -39.77
N LYS A 309 -7.56 13.41 -38.62
CA LYS A 309 -8.65 14.24 -38.10
C LYS A 309 -8.31 15.72 -38.15
N GLU A 310 -7.25 16.11 -37.46
CA GLU A 310 -6.71 17.48 -37.41
C GLU A 310 -5.28 17.45 -36.87
N SER A 311 -4.59 18.59 -36.94
CA SER A 311 -3.31 18.79 -36.25
C SER A 311 -3.49 19.82 -35.13
N TYR A 312 -2.84 19.60 -33.99
CA TYR A 312 -2.81 20.53 -32.86
C TYR A 312 -1.37 20.70 -32.39
N ARG A 313 -0.87 21.95 -32.37
CA ARG A 313 0.51 22.28 -31.99
C ARG A 313 1.55 21.41 -32.72
N ASN A 314 1.36 21.25 -34.03
CA ASN A 314 2.19 20.44 -34.95
C ASN A 314 2.18 18.93 -34.67
N ILE A 315 1.18 18.43 -33.95
CA ILE A 315 0.98 17.01 -33.71
C ILE A 315 -0.32 16.58 -34.36
N ASP A 316 -0.26 15.50 -35.13
CA ASP A 316 -1.42 14.94 -35.81
C ASP A 316 -2.28 14.13 -34.84
N ILE A 317 -3.59 14.32 -34.97
CA ILE A 317 -4.62 13.56 -34.29
C ILE A 317 -5.37 12.76 -35.35
N TYR A 318 -5.58 11.48 -35.07
CA TYR A 318 -6.28 10.53 -35.91
C TYR A 318 -7.55 10.07 -35.23
N THR A 319 -8.56 9.69 -36.01
CA THR A 319 -9.70 8.90 -35.53
C THR A 319 -9.43 7.41 -35.72
N LEU A 320 -9.90 6.61 -34.78
CA LEU A 320 -9.86 5.15 -34.83
C LEU A 320 -11.27 4.57 -34.99
N ALA A 321 -11.37 3.45 -35.70
CA ALA A 321 -12.58 2.64 -35.64
C ALA A 321 -12.78 2.09 -34.21
N GLN A 322 -13.99 2.21 -33.68
CA GLN A 322 -14.33 1.74 -32.33
C GLN A 322 -13.94 0.26 -32.17
N ASN A 323 -13.15 -0.02 -31.13
CA ASN A 323 -12.75 -1.37 -30.77
C ASN A 323 -12.56 -1.50 -29.25
N ASN A 324 -12.48 -2.74 -28.77
CA ASN A 324 -12.25 -3.09 -27.37
C ASN A 324 -10.79 -3.52 -27.11
N PHE A 325 -9.84 -3.01 -27.90
CA PHE A 325 -8.46 -3.48 -27.91
C PHE A 325 -7.81 -3.41 -26.52
N PHE A 326 -7.87 -2.24 -25.87
CA PHE A 326 -7.27 -2.01 -24.56
C PHE A 326 -8.03 -2.74 -23.45
N LYS A 327 -9.36 -2.61 -23.40
CA LYS A 327 -10.18 -3.31 -22.39
C LYS A 327 -9.96 -4.82 -22.40
N SER A 328 -9.95 -5.46 -23.57
CA SER A 328 -9.74 -6.91 -23.65
C SER A 328 -8.38 -7.38 -23.13
N ARG A 329 -7.38 -6.49 -23.11
CA ARG A 329 -5.97 -6.79 -22.82
C ARG A 329 -5.47 -6.29 -21.46
N LEU A 330 -6.08 -5.25 -20.91
CA LEU A 330 -5.58 -4.55 -19.71
C LEU A 330 -6.50 -4.68 -18.49
N LEU A 331 -7.63 -5.37 -18.61
CA LEU A 331 -8.40 -5.76 -17.43
C LEU A 331 -7.57 -6.71 -16.56
N PRO A 332 -7.65 -6.62 -15.23
CA PRO A 332 -8.57 -5.79 -14.44
C PRO A 332 -8.12 -4.35 -14.16
N PHE A 333 -6.96 -3.92 -14.65
CA PHE A 333 -6.33 -2.64 -14.28
C PHE A 333 -6.97 -1.42 -14.94
N ILE A 334 -7.29 -1.53 -16.22
CA ILE A 334 -7.77 -0.40 -17.01
C ILE A 334 -9.07 -0.78 -17.72
N ASP A 335 -10.16 -0.12 -17.32
CA ASP A 335 -11.47 -0.23 -17.97
C ASP A 335 -11.73 0.97 -18.86
N LEU A 336 -11.11 0.97 -20.04
CA LEU A 336 -11.43 1.91 -21.09
C LEU A 336 -12.06 1.14 -22.25
N GLU A 337 -13.40 1.09 -22.23
CA GLU A 337 -14.16 0.71 -23.41
C GLU A 337 -14.03 1.80 -24.45
N PHE A 338 -13.46 1.47 -25.62
CA PHE A 338 -13.39 2.34 -26.79
C PHE A 338 -12.36 3.48 -26.67
N SER A 339 -11.69 3.80 -27.77
CA SER A 339 -10.90 5.02 -27.90
C SER A 339 -11.14 5.55 -29.30
N GLU A 340 -11.66 6.76 -29.40
CA GLU A 340 -12.08 7.33 -30.69
C GLU A 340 -10.94 8.09 -31.37
N PHE A 341 -10.02 8.62 -30.56
CA PHE A 341 -8.93 9.46 -31.03
C PHE A 341 -7.59 8.91 -30.58
N LEU A 342 -6.60 9.10 -31.45
CA LEU A 342 -5.23 8.69 -31.26
C LEU A 342 -4.29 9.80 -31.69
N THR A 343 -3.18 9.95 -30.97
CA THR A 343 -2.06 10.82 -31.35
C THR A 343 -0.74 10.16 -30.96
N VAL A 344 0.35 10.67 -31.51
CA VAL A 344 1.70 10.26 -31.15
C VAL A 344 2.51 11.48 -30.74
N TYR A 345 3.15 11.38 -29.59
CA TYR A 345 4.01 12.42 -29.04
C TYR A 345 5.26 11.77 -28.45
N ASP A 346 6.43 12.17 -28.93
CA ASP A 346 7.73 11.55 -28.62
C ASP A 346 7.66 10.02 -28.76
N ASP A 347 7.86 9.29 -27.67
CA ASP A 347 7.87 7.82 -27.59
C ASP A 347 6.51 7.24 -27.16
N PHE A 348 5.43 8.03 -27.23
CA PHE A 348 4.10 7.63 -26.76
C PHE A 348 3.07 7.55 -27.88
N VAL A 349 2.30 6.47 -27.87
CA VAL A 349 1.00 6.38 -28.52
C VAL A 349 -0.07 6.69 -27.47
N ILE A 350 -0.87 7.73 -27.69
CA ILE A 350 -1.87 8.22 -26.73
C ILE A 350 -3.25 8.12 -27.34
N VAL A 351 -4.19 7.53 -26.61
CA VAL A 351 -5.58 7.34 -27.04
C VAL A 351 -6.56 7.90 -26.03
N SER A 352 -7.67 8.46 -26.51
CA SER A 352 -8.75 8.99 -25.68
C SER A 352 -10.07 9.01 -26.44
N HIS A 353 -11.18 9.15 -25.71
CA HIS A 353 -12.48 9.51 -26.26
C HIS A 353 -12.65 11.00 -26.50
N SER A 354 -11.78 11.83 -25.94
CA SER A 354 -11.91 13.28 -25.99
C SER A 354 -10.72 13.86 -26.73
N ILE A 355 -11.00 14.46 -27.89
CA ILE A 355 -10.00 15.23 -28.63
C ILE A 355 -9.47 16.40 -27.78
N ASP A 356 -10.32 17.02 -26.98
CA ASP A 356 -9.92 18.09 -26.07
C ASP A 356 -8.97 17.58 -24.99
N TYR A 357 -9.17 16.35 -24.49
CA TYR A 357 -8.25 15.77 -23.53
C TYR A 357 -6.90 15.36 -24.16
N LEU A 358 -6.88 14.89 -25.40
CA LEU A 358 -5.61 14.70 -26.12
C LEU A 358 -4.86 16.03 -26.28
N LYS A 359 -5.57 17.12 -26.64
CA LYS A 359 -4.98 18.46 -26.74
C LYS A 359 -4.45 18.97 -25.39
N GLU A 360 -5.15 18.66 -24.30
CA GLU A 360 -4.72 18.97 -22.93
C GLU A 360 -3.44 18.23 -22.54
N ILE A 361 -3.37 16.92 -22.83
CA ILE A 361 -2.16 16.09 -22.61
C ILE A 361 -0.99 16.62 -23.46
N ILE A 362 -1.20 16.86 -24.76
CA ILE A 362 -0.20 17.45 -25.66
C ILE A 362 0.33 18.78 -25.09
N SER A 363 -0.57 19.67 -24.68
CA SER A 363 -0.18 20.98 -24.17
C SER A 363 0.58 20.90 -22.87
N SER A 364 0.18 19.98 -21.99
CA SER A 364 0.85 19.72 -20.72
C SER A 364 2.26 19.20 -20.96
N ALA A 365 2.42 18.20 -21.83
CA ALA A 365 3.71 17.63 -22.19
C ALA A 365 4.65 18.66 -22.82
N GLN A 366 4.19 19.44 -23.81
CA GLN A 366 5.02 20.47 -24.48
C GLN A 366 5.40 21.64 -23.57
N SER A 367 4.59 21.96 -22.55
CA SER A 367 4.86 23.04 -21.60
C SER A 367 5.62 22.59 -20.36
N GLY A 368 5.78 21.27 -20.16
CA GLY A 368 6.34 20.70 -18.94
C GLY A 368 5.39 20.70 -17.73
N ASN A 369 4.12 21.10 -17.89
CA ASN A 369 3.12 21.08 -16.82
C ASN A 369 2.56 19.66 -16.59
N THR A 370 3.44 18.74 -16.18
CA THR A 370 3.17 17.30 -16.07
C THR A 370 3.42 16.80 -14.66
N LEU A 371 2.87 15.62 -14.32
CA LEU A 371 3.04 15.02 -12.99
C LEU A 371 4.52 14.86 -12.63
N ILE A 372 5.40 14.45 -13.55
CA ILE A 372 6.82 14.29 -13.24
C ILE A 372 7.50 15.60 -12.81
N ASN A 373 6.99 16.75 -13.25
CA ASN A 373 7.56 18.07 -12.96
C ASN A 373 6.80 18.83 -11.86
N SER A 374 5.71 18.27 -11.33
CA SER A 374 4.94 18.94 -10.27
C SER A 374 5.69 18.92 -8.94
N ASP A 375 5.51 19.97 -8.13
CA ASP A 375 6.08 20.03 -6.78
C ASP A 375 5.67 18.82 -5.94
N LEU A 376 4.43 18.36 -6.16
CA LEU A 376 3.86 17.18 -5.55
C LEU A 376 4.67 15.91 -5.80
N TYR A 377 5.05 15.62 -7.06
CA TYR A 377 5.89 14.46 -7.36
C TYR A 377 7.33 14.67 -6.88
N GLN A 378 7.86 15.90 -7.01
CA GLN A 378 9.23 16.22 -6.62
C GLN A 378 9.47 16.06 -5.12
N SER A 379 8.46 16.31 -4.27
CA SER A 379 8.56 16.09 -2.82
C SER A 379 8.57 14.60 -2.44
N VAL A 380 7.89 13.74 -3.20
CA VAL A 380 7.75 12.31 -2.87
C VAL A 380 8.73 11.39 -3.58
N LYS A 381 9.34 11.80 -4.71
CA LYS A 381 10.13 10.91 -5.58
C LYS A 381 11.27 10.16 -4.88
N ASN A 382 11.83 10.70 -3.79
CA ASN A 382 12.92 10.07 -3.05
C ASN A 382 12.44 8.92 -2.16
N ASN A 383 11.13 8.85 -1.86
CA ASN A 383 10.48 7.73 -1.19
C ASN A 383 10.01 6.65 -2.19
N LEU A 384 10.19 6.91 -3.49
CA LEU A 384 9.81 6.04 -4.58
C LEU A 384 11.06 5.39 -5.19
N THR A 385 10.90 4.19 -5.75
CA THR A 385 11.93 3.50 -6.54
C THR A 385 12.00 4.05 -7.96
N GLN A 386 13.16 3.86 -8.61
CA GLN A 386 13.37 4.27 -10.00
C GLN A 386 12.60 3.41 -11.00
N GLU A 387 12.36 2.15 -10.64
CA GLU A 387 11.64 1.15 -11.45
C GLU A 387 10.52 0.54 -10.61
N SER A 388 9.36 0.32 -11.22
CA SER A 388 8.22 -0.31 -10.56
C SER A 388 7.41 -1.10 -11.58
N SER A 389 6.85 -2.24 -11.17
CA SER A 389 5.90 -3.01 -11.98
C SER A 389 4.57 -2.26 -12.13
N LEU A 390 4.15 -1.59 -11.06
CA LEU A 390 2.99 -0.72 -11.05
C LEU A 390 3.31 0.57 -10.30
N LEU A 391 2.91 1.70 -10.87
CA LEU A 391 2.89 2.99 -10.21
C LEU A 391 1.46 3.53 -10.24
N GLN A 392 0.98 4.03 -9.11
CA GLN A 392 -0.31 4.67 -8.98
C GLN A 392 -0.16 6.05 -8.36
N TYR A 393 -0.99 6.97 -8.82
CA TYR A 393 -1.22 8.26 -8.21
C TYR A 393 -2.72 8.54 -8.13
N LYS A 394 -3.17 9.05 -6.98
CA LYS A 394 -4.53 9.50 -6.69
C LYS A 394 -4.43 10.87 -6.01
N ASN A 395 -5.14 11.87 -6.51
CA ASN A 395 -5.22 13.16 -5.82
C ASN A 395 -6.18 13.07 -4.60
N SER A 396 -6.22 14.15 -3.83
CA SER A 396 -7.05 14.29 -2.62
C SER A 396 -8.54 14.01 -2.83
N LYS A 397 -9.11 14.45 -3.96
CA LYS A 397 -10.52 14.21 -4.32
C LYS A 397 -10.78 12.71 -4.48
N VAL A 398 -9.96 12.03 -5.27
CA VAL A 398 -10.10 10.57 -5.49
C VAL A 398 -9.89 9.80 -4.20
N LEU A 399 -8.88 10.18 -3.41
CA LEU A 399 -8.63 9.59 -2.09
C LEU A 399 -9.84 9.73 -1.16
N SER A 400 -10.43 10.91 -1.10
CA SER A 400 -11.62 11.19 -0.29
C SER A 400 -12.79 10.28 -0.69
N GLU A 401 -12.98 10.07 -2.00
CA GLU A 401 -14.03 9.20 -2.54
C GLU A 401 -13.77 7.72 -2.18
N ILE A 402 -12.56 7.20 -2.38
CA ILE A 402 -12.28 5.78 -2.12
C ILE A 402 -12.29 5.44 -0.62
N LEU A 403 -11.76 6.33 0.21
CA LEU A 403 -11.68 6.14 1.66
C LEU A 403 -12.95 6.60 2.38
N ASN A 404 -13.88 7.26 1.68
CA ASN A 404 -15.12 7.82 2.26
C ASN A 404 -14.83 8.74 3.46
N ALA A 405 -13.88 9.66 3.27
CA ALA A 405 -13.38 10.59 4.29
C ALA A 405 -13.10 11.97 3.67
N ASP A 406 -13.11 13.04 4.47
CA ASP A 406 -12.76 14.39 4.02
C ASP A 406 -11.24 14.60 4.15
N LEU A 407 -10.50 14.43 3.04
CA LEU A 407 -9.03 14.46 3.04
C LEU A 407 -8.49 15.74 2.39
N LYS A 408 -9.14 16.89 2.62
CA LYS A 408 -8.76 18.19 2.03
C LYS A 408 -7.37 18.68 2.45
N ASP A 409 -6.89 18.23 3.61
CA ASP A 409 -5.57 18.61 4.13
C ASP A 409 -4.44 17.72 3.58
N PHE A 410 -4.77 16.76 2.72
CA PHE A 410 -3.82 15.93 1.98
C PHE A 410 -3.91 16.28 0.50
N ASP A 411 -2.77 16.31 -0.18
CA ASP A 411 -2.70 16.58 -1.61
C ASP A 411 -2.92 15.32 -2.46
N SER A 412 -2.33 14.18 -2.08
CA SER A 412 -2.29 12.96 -2.88
C SER A 412 -1.77 11.69 -2.19
N ASN A 413 -1.88 10.56 -2.90
CA ASN A 413 -1.18 9.32 -2.62
C ASN A 413 -0.43 8.88 -3.87
N PHE A 414 0.88 8.68 -3.73
CA PHE A 414 1.70 7.93 -4.67
C PHE A 414 1.98 6.55 -4.11
N LEU A 415 1.87 5.53 -4.96
CA LEU A 415 2.13 4.14 -4.61
C LEU A 415 2.93 3.49 -5.73
N GLN A 416 3.99 2.80 -5.38
CA GLN A 416 4.71 1.90 -6.25
C GLN A 416 4.68 0.48 -5.72
N LEU A 417 4.67 -0.43 -6.68
CA LEU A 417 4.74 -1.84 -6.47
C LEU A 417 5.82 -2.42 -7.37
N THR A 418 6.77 -3.12 -6.75
CA THR A 418 7.89 -3.78 -7.43
C THR A 418 7.79 -5.27 -7.20
N HIS A 419 7.38 -6.02 -8.23
CA HIS A 419 7.22 -7.47 -8.14
C HIS A 419 8.56 -8.18 -8.41
N GLU A 420 9.05 -8.93 -7.43
CA GLU A 420 10.28 -9.71 -7.49
C GLU A 420 10.13 -11.05 -6.76
N ASN A 421 10.56 -12.15 -7.41
CA ASN A 421 10.67 -13.47 -6.79
C ASN A 421 9.39 -13.99 -6.07
N GLY A 422 8.21 -13.64 -6.58
CA GLY A 422 6.91 -14.06 -6.03
C GLY A 422 6.45 -13.25 -4.82
N HIS A 423 7.05 -12.09 -4.61
CA HIS A 423 6.63 -11.07 -3.65
C HIS A 423 6.52 -9.74 -4.37
N ALA A 424 5.79 -8.80 -3.77
CA ALA A 424 5.85 -7.42 -4.19
C ALA A 424 6.25 -6.52 -3.02
N LEU A 425 7.26 -5.70 -3.27
CA LEU A 425 7.63 -4.59 -2.42
C LEU A 425 6.68 -3.44 -2.72
N ILE A 426 6.15 -2.83 -1.66
CA ILE A 426 5.28 -1.67 -1.73
C ILE A 426 6.06 -0.49 -1.16
N ASN A 427 6.01 0.64 -1.85
CA ASN A 427 6.43 1.93 -1.32
C ASN A 427 5.35 2.95 -1.66
N GLY A 428 4.98 3.81 -0.73
CA GLY A 428 4.03 4.86 -1.02
C GLY A 428 4.14 6.02 -0.06
N VAL A 429 3.50 7.12 -0.46
CA VAL A 429 3.48 8.37 0.28
C VAL A 429 2.09 8.94 0.17
N VAL A 430 1.47 9.19 1.33
CA VAL A 430 0.29 10.05 1.44
C VAL A 430 0.74 11.38 2.02
N GLN A 431 0.50 12.47 1.29
CA GLN A 431 0.82 13.85 1.70
C GLN A 431 -0.26 14.78 1.21
#